data_AF-A0A1Y2DEC6-F1
#
_entry.id   AF-A0A1Y2DEC6-F1
#
_cell.length_a   1.000
_cell.length_b   1.000
_cell.length_c   1.000
_cell.angle_alpha   90.00
_cell.angle_beta   90.00
_cell.angle_gamma   90.00
#
_symmetry.space_group_name_H-M   'P 1'
#
loop_
_entity.id
_entity.type
_entity.pdbx_description
1 polymer ?
#
loop_
_entity_poly.entity_id
_entity_poly.type
_entity_poly.pdbx_seq_one_letter_code
_entity_poly.pdbx_strand_id
1 'polypeptide(L)'
;MGNKYSREIGKFKKNETVDLSNMGYRNLPKEIKLLEKNCKELILCNNEMQNIHENIKLLKNLIKLDFSNNNMNYWCPYFPISLEEIYAHHNRLFYSPISDAICNLESLRVLDLGFNQLESIPEGLNKLSNLKTLILQNNDLQEIPDCVFTLPNLEILRINNNKIKNVGQELAWLKNLVELNISNNSLQKLPDNVGLLNKLKKLIISNNILYELPSTIGDLTELEDFQISYNLNMIEMPISVRKLNKIKRFHFCNTKFEEVPSLIENWTELLELYLYDNTQIETLPTFIGNLTKLKRIEANNCSIKTIPDEIGNLTNLVILNLNHNELSSFSIPSSFQNLSNLTRLYLNNNKIEVIPEEICQMTNLKDLDISNNNVYSLPEDIGNLINLEKLLANNNKIESIPESIGKLCNLASLELSKNSLSSMPKEFCDLVNLRQLDISYNKIMDLPEDIYMLANLTLFNTKDNVWKPDIQPIVTAGLQSIMNHYKQQAIKKGKKIKN
;
A
#
# COMPACT_ATOMS: atom_id res chain seq x y z
N MET A 1 -26.24 -41.59 23.74
CA MET A 1 -26.28 -40.12 23.69
C MET A 1 -25.06 -39.65 22.91
N GLY A 2 -25.23 -39.11 21.70
CA GLY A 2 -24.10 -38.67 20.87
C GLY A 2 -23.53 -37.35 21.40
N ASN A 3 -22.21 -37.32 21.63
CA ASN A 3 -21.45 -36.13 21.98
C ASN A 3 -21.83 -34.95 21.05
N LYS A 4 -21.96 -33.72 21.58
CA LYS A 4 -22.32 -32.51 20.82
C LYS A 4 -21.47 -32.39 19.54
N TYR A 5 -20.18 -32.68 19.66
CA TYR A 5 -19.20 -32.69 18.57
C TYR A 5 -19.47 -33.77 17.50
N SER A 6 -19.99 -34.94 17.88
CA SER A 6 -20.32 -36.03 16.94
C SER A 6 -21.45 -35.62 15.99
N ARG A 7 -22.47 -34.93 16.50
CA ARG A 7 -23.58 -34.41 15.67
C ARG A 7 -23.12 -33.27 14.77
N GLU A 8 -22.22 -32.44 15.25
CA GLU A 8 -21.70 -31.27 14.54
C GLU A 8 -20.79 -31.68 13.38
N ILE A 9 -19.77 -32.50 13.64
CA ILE A 9 -18.87 -33.05 12.60
C ILE A 9 -19.62 -33.96 11.63
N GLY A 10 -20.59 -34.74 12.12
CA GLY A 10 -21.38 -35.65 11.29
C GLY A 10 -22.16 -34.96 10.16
N LYS A 11 -22.43 -33.64 10.27
CA LYS A 11 -23.07 -32.86 9.20
C LYS A 11 -22.18 -32.74 7.96
N PHE A 12 -20.85 -32.76 8.15
CA PHE A 12 -19.88 -32.55 7.09
C PHE A 12 -19.35 -33.84 6.46
N LYS A 13 -19.83 -35.01 6.86
CA LYS A 13 -19.31 -36.33 6.42
C LYS A 13 -19.33 -36.56 4.90
N LYS A 14 -20.12 -35.79 4.14
CA LYS A 14 -20.22 -35.86 2.67
C LYS A 14 -19.49 -34.71 1.96
N ASN A 15 -18.94 -33.76 2.71
CA ASN A 15 -18.31 -32.56 2.16
C ASN A 15 -16.84 -32.84 1.83
N GLU A 16 -16.35 -32.22 0.77
CA GLU A 16 -14.92 -32.23 0.44
C GLU A 16 -14.16 -31.16 1.23
N THR A 17 -14.76 -29.98 1.40
CA THR A 17 -14.25 -28.91 2.27
C THR A 17 -15.04 -28.88 3.58
N VAL A 18 -14.31 -28.97 4.68
CA VAL A 18 -14.87 -28.95 6.04
C VAL A 18 -14.28 -27.77 6.80
N ASP A 19 -15.12 -26.76 7.02
CA ASP A 19 -14.77 -25.57 7.78
C ASP A 19 -15.26 -25.66 9.23
N LEU A 20 -14.30 -25.70 10.14
CA LEU A 20 -14.44 -25.74 11.60
C LEU A 20 -13.78 -24.52 12.24
N SER A 21 -13.57 -23.44 11.49
CA SER A 21 -13.00 -22.18 12.00
C SER A 21 -13.95 -21.47 12.98
N ASN A 22 -13.39 -20.67 13.89
CA ASN A 22 -14.17 -19.81 14.82
C ASN A 22 -15.17 -20.57 15.72
N MET A 23 -14.92 -21.85 16.02
CA MET A 23 -15.83 -22.69 16.82
C MET A 23 -15.39 -22.84 18.29
N GLY A 24 -14.25 -22.26 18.68
CA GLY A 24 -13.70 -22.35 20.03
C GLY A 24 -13.10 -23.73 20.36
N TYR A 25 -12.68 -24.50 19.35
CA TYR A 25 -12.05 -25.80 19.58
C TYR A 25 -10.71 -25.63 20.32
N ARG A 26 -10.52 -26.36 21.41
CA ARG A 26 -9.23 -26.47 22.11
C ARG A 26 -8.37 -27.63 21.64
N ASN A 27 -8.99 -28.64 21.03
CA ASN A 27 -8.35 -29.82 20.47
C ASN A 27 -9.15 -30.30 19.26
N LEU A 28 -8.48 -30.96 18.31
CA LEU A 28 -9.17 -31.65 17.23
C LEU A 28 -10.08 -32.76 17.80
N PRO A 29 -11.40 -32.74 17.54
CA PRO A 29 -12.29 -33.76 18.09
C PRO A 29 -11.99 -35.16 17.55
N LYS A 30 -12.10 -36.19 18.41
CA LYS A 30 -11.82 -37.59 18.01
C LYS A 30 -12.77 -38.10 16.93
N GLU A 31 -13.94 -37.49 16.82
CA GLU A 31 -14.98 -37.76 15.83
C GLU A 31 -14.61 -37.35 14.39
N ILE A 32 -13.44 -36.74 14.18
CA ILE A 32 -12.91 -36.41 12.84
C ILE A 32 -12.86 -37.62 11.89
N LYS A 33 -12.77 -38.85 12.44
CA LYS A 33 -12.88 -40.10 11.66
C LYS A 33 -14.15 -40.20 10.80
N LEU A 34 -15.22 -39.49 11.15
CA LEU A 34 -16.45 -39.44 10.35
C LEU A 34 -16.25 -38.77 8.98
N LEU A 35 -15.16 -38.02 8.82
CA LEU A 35 -14.81 -37.29 7.61
C LEU A 35 -13.86 -38.06 6.68
N GLU A 36 -13.35 -39.24 7.10
CA GLU A 36 -12.33 -40.05 6.40
C GLU A 36 -12.63 -40.27 4.92
N LYS A 37 -13.91 -40.44 4.56
CA LYS A 37 -14.29 -40.82 3.20
C LYS A 37 -14.14 -39.69 2.17
N ASN A 38 -14.49 -38.45 2.54
CA ASN A 38 -14.70 -37.38 1.55
C ASN A 38 -13.86 -36.11 1.80
N CYS A 39 -13.39 -35.87 3.02
CA CYS A 39 -12.71 -34.62 3.36
C CYS A 39 -11.35 -34.50 2.66
N LYS A 40 -11.21 -33.47 1.83
CA LYS A 40 -9.99 -33.06 1.14
C LYS A 40 -9.40 -31.79 1.72
N GLU A 41 -10.22 -30.91 2.27
CA GLU A 41 -9.78 -29.67 2.89
C GLU A 41 -10.35 -29.56 4.30
N LEU A 42 -9.49 -29.31 5.27
CA LEU A 42 -9.89 -29.13 6.67
C LEU A 42 -9.39 -27.77 7.16
N ILE A 43 -10.34 -26.88 7.49
CA ILE A 43 -10.07 -25.54 7.98
C ILE A 43 -10.40 -25.50 9.47
N LEU A 44 -9.39 -25.25 10.29
CA LEU A 44 -9.40 -25.21 11.75
C LEU A 44 -8.96 -23.84 12.28
N CYS A 45 -8.84 -22.83 11.42
CA CYS A 45 -8.26 -21.55 11.78
C CYS A 45 -9.11 -20.77 12.79
N ASN A 46 -8.50 -19.82 13.50
CA ASN A 46 -9.18 -18.95 14.47
C ASN A 46 -9.93 -19.72 15.57
N ASN A 47 -9.24 -20.68 16.20
CA ASN A 47 -9.75 -21.44 17.34
C ASN A 47 -8.81 -21.27 18.55
N GLU A 48 -8.97 -22.10 19.59
CA GLU A 48 -8.10 -22.13 20.77
C GLU A 48 -7.21 -23.40 20.78
N MET A 49 -6.93 -23.99 19.62
CA MET A 49 -6.34 -25.32 19.54
C MET A 49 -4.91 -25.33 20.08
N GLN A 50 -4.60 -26.30 20.93
CA GLN A 50 -3.25 -26.51 21.45
C GLN A 50 -2.57 -27.72 20.81
N ASN A 51 -3.34 -28.70 20.34
CA ASN A 51 -2.84 -29.91 19.71
C ASN A 51 -3.81 -30.47 18.65
N ILE A 52 -3.24 -31.19 17.68
CA ILE A 52 -3.93 -32.03 16.71
C ILE A 52 -3.69 -33.49 17.09
N HIS A 53 -4.75 -34.21 17.43
CA HIS A 53 -4.67 -35.62 17.80
C HIS A 53 -4.29 -36.49 16.58
N GLU A 54 -3.66 -37.64 16.84
CA GLU A 54 -3.25 -38.62 15.83
C GLU A 54 -4.36 -39.13 14.89
N ASN A 55 -5.65 -38.89 15.20
CA ASN A 55 -6.76 -39.31 14.34
C ASN A 55 -6.79 -38.57 13.01
N ILE A 56 -6.03 -37.47 12.87
CA ILE A 56 -5.84 -36.77 11.59
C ILE A 56 -5.28 -37.70 10.50
N LYS A 57 -4.49 -38.73 10.88
CA LYS A 57 -3.95 -39.75 9.96
C LYS A 57 -5.01 -40.57 9.25
N LEU A 58 -6.24 -40.60 9.77
CA LEU A 58 -7.37 -41.30 9.16
C LEU A 58 -7.91 -40.55 7.94
N LEU A 59 -7.67 -39.24 7.81
CA LEU A 59 -8.10 -38.46 6.66
C LEU A 59 -7.15 -38.66 5.47
N LYS A 60 -7.13 -39.86 4.90
CA LYS A 60 -6.17 -40.28 3.85
C LYS A 60 -6.27 -39.50 2.53
N ASN A 61 -7.36 -38.77 2.32
CA ASN A 61 -7.59 -37.95 1.13
C ASN A 61 -7.39 -36.45 1.41
N LEU A 62 -6.89 -36.08 2.59
CA LEU A 62 -6.71 -34.68 2.98
C LEU A 62 -5.55 -34.07 2.20
N ILE A 63 -5.86 -33.08 1.39
CA ILE A 63 -4.94 -32.33 0.52
C ILE A 63 -4.53 -31.02 1.20
N LYS A 64 -5.48 -30.35 1.87
CA LYS A 64 -5.25 -29.07 2.52
C LYS A 64 -5.62 -29.12 3.99
N LEU A 65 -4.72 -28.60 4.82
CA LEU A 65 -4.95 -28.43 6.24
C LEU A 65 -4.55 -27.02 6.67
N ASP A 66 -5.53 -26.26 7.17
CA ASP A 66 -5.30 -24.94 7.76
C ASP A 66 -5.63 -25.00 9.25
N PHE A 67 -4.62 -24.81 10.10
CA PHE A 67 -4.78 -24.65 11.55
C PHE A 67 -4.14 -23.34 12.04
N SER A 68 -4.09 -22.35 11.16
CA SER A 68 -3.56 -21.02 11.49
C SER A 68 -4.35 -20.31 12.60
N ASN A 69 -3.75 -19.31 13.24
CA ASN A 69 -4.41 -18.50 14.28
C ASN A 69 -4.99 -19.36 15.42
N ASN A 70 -4.11 -20.16 16.03
CA ASN A 70 -4.43 -21.05 17.15
C ASN A 70 -3.34 -20.92 18.24
N ASN A 71 -3.41 -21.75 19.27
CA ASN A 71 -2.42 -21.82 20.35
C ASN A 71 -1.53 -23.07 20.23
N MET A 72 -1.29 -23.58 19.02
CA MET A 72 -0.57 -24.84 18.81
C MET A 72 0.86 -24.70 19.30
N ASN A 73 1.26 -25.58 20.22
CA ASN A 73 2.61 -25.61 20.80
C ASN A 73 3.36 -26.93 20.53
N TYR A 74 2.75 -27.80 19.72
CA TYR A 74 3.29 -29.10 19.35
C TYR A 74 2.98 -29.41 17.89
N TRP A 75 3.97 -29.91 17.16
CA TRP A 75 3.81 -30.37 15.78
C TRP A 75 3.34 -31.84 15.75
N CYS A 76 2.15 -32.09 15.19
CA CYS A 76 1.62 -33.45 15.06
C CYS A 76 2.41 -34.26 14.01
N PRO A 77 3.07 -35.38 14.38
CA PRO A 77 3.88 -36.17 13.44
C PRO A 77 3.04 -37.13 12.57
N TYR A 78 1.73 -37.22 12.81
CA TYR A 78 0.83 -38.18 12.16
C TYR A 78 0.01 -37.57 11.02
N PHE A 79 0.49 -36.49 10.40
CA PHE A 79 -0.20 -35.91 9.26
C PHE A 79 -0.24 -36.89 8.07
N PRO A 80 -1.38 -36.96 7.33
CA PRO A 80 -1.51 -37.86 6.20
C PRO A 80 -0.60 -37.41 5.03
N ILE A 81 0.06 -38.38 4.39
CA ILE A 81 1.01 -38.16 3.27
C ILE A 81 0.40 -37.54 2.01
N SER A 82 -0.95 -37.49 1.94
CA SER A 82 -1.71 -36.85 0.86
C SER A 82 -1.68 -35.32 0.90
N LEU A 83 -1.21 -34.72 2.00
CA LEU A 83 -1.22 -33.27 2.16
C LEU A 83 -0.31 -32.58 1.13
N GLU A 84 -0.89 -31.64 0.41
CA GLU A 84 -0.23 -30.73 -0.51
C GLU A 84 -0.07 -29.33 0.09
N GLU A 85 -0.95 -28.91 1.00
CA GLU A 85 -0.94 -27.57 1.59
C GLU A 85 -1.12 -27.63 3.10
N ILE A 86 -0.19 -27.01 3.83
CA ILE A 86 -0.29 -26.80 5.28
C ILE A 86 -0.16 -25.30 5.60
N TYR A 87 -1.18 -24.77 6.25
CA TYR A 87 -1.18 -23.42 6.81
C TYR A 87 -1.19 -23.52 8.34
N ALA A 88 -0.06 -23.17 8.94
CA ALA A 88 0.19 -23.29 10.37
C ALA A 88 0.61 -21.95 11.00
N HIS A 89 0.41 -20.83 10.30
CA HIS A 89 0.86 -19.52 10.76
C HIS A 89 0.11 -19.01 12.00
N HIS A 90 0.70 -18.08 12.74
CA HIS A 90 0.11 -17.49 13.96
C HIS A 90 -0.22 -18.57 15.00
N ASN A 91 0.81 -19.30 15.40
CA ASN A 91 0.77 -20.35 16.43
C ASN A 91 1.97 -20.17 17.37
N ARG A 92 2.27 -21.19 18.20
CA ARG A 92 3.37 -21.18 19.18
C ARG A 92 4.29 -22.39 18.98
N LEU A 93 4.56 -22.74 17.72
CA LEU A 93 5.28 -23.97 17.36
C LEU A 93 6.77 -23.99 17.78
N PHE A 94 7.26 -22.98 18.48
CA PHE A 94 8.61 -22.94 19.06
C PHE A 94 8.79 -23.81 20.32
N TYR A 95 7.72 -24.10 21.08
CA TYR A 95 7.82 -24.84 22.34
C TYR A 95 8.36 -26.26 22.18
N SER A 96 7.98 -26.92 21.09
CA SER A 96 8.46 -28.23 20.69
C SER A 96 8.96 -28.11 19.26
N PRO A 97 10.21 -28.50 18.97
CA PRO A 97 10.73 -28.47 17.61
C PRO A 97 9.77 -29.15 16.63
N ILE A 98 9.64 -28.57 15.44
CA ILE A 98 8.95 -29.24 14.33
C ILE A 98 9.69 -30.57 14.11
N SER A 99 8.95 -31.66 14.13
CA SER A 99 9.54 -33.00 13.98
C SER A 99 9.94 -33.25 12.52
N ASP A 100 11.02 -34.01 12.30
CA ASP A 100 11.41 -34.55 10.99
C ASP A 100 10.32 -35.39 10.32
N ALA A 101 9.24 -35.75 11.03
CA ALA A 101 8.06 -36.37 10.45
C ALA A 101 7.44 -35.54 9.31
N ILE A 102 7.60 -34.21 9.32
CA ILE A 102 7.16 -33.35 8.22
C ILE A 102 7.79 -33.75 6.88
N CYS A 103 9.02 -34.30 6.91
CA CYS A 103 9.79 -34.69 5.74
C CYS A 103 9.19 -35.91 5.00
N ASN A 104 8.21 -36.59 5.60
CA ASN A 104 7.47 -37.70 4.96
C ASN A 104 6.29 -37.22 4.11
N LEU A 105 5.98 -35.93 4.13
CA LEU A 105 4.87 -35.34 3.37
C LEU A 105 5.31 -35.03 1.93
N GLU A 106 5.68 -36.07 1.18
CA GLU A 106 6.29 -35.93 -0.15
C GLU A 106 5.42 -35.14 -1.16
N SER A 107 4.10 -35.12 -0.96
CA SER A 107 3.15 -34.38 -1.80
C SER A 107 3.11 -32.87 -1.50
N LEU A 108 3.76 -32.41 -0.43
CA LEU A 108 3.64 -31.04 0.07
C LEU A 108 4.20 -30.02 -0.94
N ARG A 109 3.36 -29.05 -1.30
CA ARG A 109 3.64 -27.94 -2.24
C ARG A 109 3.70 -26.60 -1.53
N VAL A 110 2.90 -26.41 -0.49
CA VAL A 110 2.84 -25.19 0.31
C VAL A 110 3.02 -25.52 1.79
N LEU A 111 3.98 -24.86 2.41
CA LEU A 111 4.20 -24.90 3.86
C LEU A 111 4.30 -23.48 4.40
N ASP A 112 3.28 -23.07 5.16
CA ASP A 112 3.28 -21.79 5.87
C ASP A 112 3.43 -21.98 7.37
N LEU A 113 4.58 -21.58 7.88
CA LEU A 113 4.99 -21.62 9.29
C LEU A 113 5.23 -20.21 9.84
N GLY A 114 4.70 -19.16 9.21
CA GLY A 114 4.94 -17.78 9.66
C GLY A 114 4.38 -17.49 11.06
N PHE A 115 4.88 -16.48 11.77
CA PHE A 115 4.36 -16.08 13.08
C PHE A 115 4.32 -17.23 14.10
N ASN A 116 5.44 -17.93 14.30
CA ASN A 116 5.53 -19.08 15.20
C ASN A 116 6.69 -19.01 16.21
N GLN A 117 7.51 -17.94 16.18
CA GLN A 117 8.70 -17.77 17.02
C GLN A 117 9.75 -18.88 16.82
N LEU A 118 9.81 -19.47 15.63
CA LEU A 118 10.73 -20.56 15.32
C LEU A 118 12.17 -20.07 15.31
N GLU A 119 13.05 -20.72 16.07
CA GLU A 119 14.50 -20.48 16.02
C GLU A 119 15.21 -21.36 14.97
N SER A 120 14.60 -22.48 14.60
CA SER A 120 15.10 -23.42 13.58
C SER A 120 13.96 -24.15 12.88
N ILE A 121 14.30 -24.82 11.77
CA ILE A 121 13.42 -25.75 11.05
C ILE A 121 14.13 -27.11 10.90
N PRO A 122 13.40 -28.20 10.59
CA PRO A 122 14.00 -29.54 10.49
C PRO A 122 15.05 -29.64 9.38
N GLU A 123 16.19 -30.30 9.65
CA GLU A 123 17.28 -30.46 8.69
C GLU A 123 16.87 -31.31 7.47
N GLY A 124 15.90 -32.23 7.64
CA GLY A 124 15.43 -33.09 6.56
C GLY A 124 14.47 -32.42 5.55
N LEU A 125 14.20 -31.12 5.67
CA LEU A 125 13.16 -30.43 4.88
C LEU A 125 13.39 -30.54 3.37
N ASN A 126 14.66 -30.68 2.96
CA ASN A 126 15.05 -30.85 1.55
C ASN A 126 14.47 -32.10 0.88
N LYS A 127 13.97 -33.09 1.64
CA LYS A 127 13.26 -34.27 1.11
C LYS A 127 11.91 -33.91 0.47
N LEU A 128 11.36 -32.74 0.77
CA LEU A 128 10.08 -32.27 0.21
C LEU A 128 10.26 -31.81 -1.24
N SER A 129 10.43 -32.77 -2.15
CA SER A 129 10.76 -32.51 -3.55
C SER A 129 9.68 -31.74 -4.31
N ASN A 130 8.42 -31.79 -3.88
CA ASN A 130 7.31 -31.04 -4.48
C ASN A 130 7.09 -29.65 -3.88
N LEU A 131 7.87 -29.26 -2.85
CA LEU A 131 7.65 -27.99 -2.15
C LEU A 131 8.01 -26.81 -3.05
N LYS A 132 7.01 -25.97 -3.32
CA LYS A 132 7.12 -24.77 -4.16
C LYS A 132 7.10 -23.50 -3.35
N THR A 133 6.35 -23.47 -2.25
CA THR A 133 6.20 -22.28 -1.41
C THR A 133 6.54 -22.61 0.03
N LEU A 134 7.52 -21.89 0.56
CA LEU A 134 7.94 -21.95 1.96
C LEU A 134 7.83 -20.55 2.58
N ILE A 135 6.96 -20.43 3.58
CA ILE A 135 6.73 -19.19 4.32
C ILE A 135 7.17 -19.40 5.77
N LEU A 136 8.17 -18.61 6.17
CA LEU A 136 8.83 -18.61 7.46
C LEU A 136 8.88 -17.20 8.06
N GLN A 137 8.06 -16.28 7.55
CA GLN A 137 8.06 -14.89 8.00
C GLN A 137 7.67 -14.72 9.47
N ASN A 138 8.15 -13.68 10.15
CA ASN A 138 7.83 -13.40 11.56
C ASN A 138 8.17 -14.59 12.47
N ASN A 139 9.42 -15.02 12.43
CA ASN A 139 9.98 -16.04 13.32
C ASN A 139 11.28 -15.48 13.96
N ASP A 140 12.03 -16.32 14.66
CA ASP A 140 13.25 -15.96 15.37
C ASP A 140 14.52 -16.55 14.71
N LEU A 141 14.44 -16.90 13.42
CA LEU A 141 15.54 -17.52 12.67
C LEU A 141 16.75 -16.59 12.61
N GLN A 142 17.91 -17.08 13.03
CA GLN A 142 19.18 -16.34 12.97
C GLN A 142 19.93 -16.54 11.65
N GLU A 143 19.62 -17.62 10.94
CA GLU A 143 20.16 -17.98 9.63
C GLU A 143 19.10 -18.73 8.81
N ILE A 144 19.34 -18.85 7.51
CA ILE A 144 18.55 -19.73 6.65
C ILE A 144 19.19 -21.12 6.74
N PRO A 145 18.46 -22.17 7.16
CA PRO A 145 19.05 -23.50 7.29
C PRO A 145 19.46 -24.09 5.94
N ASP A 146 20.61 -24.76 5.92
CA ASP A 146 21.24 -25.26 4.70
C ASP A 146 20.33 -26.15 3.84
N CYS A 147 19.46 -26.92 4.50
CA CYS A 147 18.50 -27.78 3.82
C CYS A 147 17.56 -27.00 2.88
N VAL A 148 17.22 -25.74 3.21
CA VAL A 148 16.36 -24.88 2.38
C VAL A 148 17.01 -24.64 1.02
N PHE A 149 18.32 -24.40 0.97
CA PHE A 149 19.04 -24.12 -0.28
C PHE A 149 19.04 -25.30 -1.26
N THR A 150 18.75 -26.50 -0.78
CA THR A 150 18.72 -27.73 -1.58
C THR A 150 17.30 -28.19 -1.97
N LEU A 151 16.28 -27.37 -1.70
CA LEU A 151 14.91 -27.64 -2.15
C LEU A 151 14.81 -27.51 -3.69
N PRO A 152 14.55 -28.61 -4.42
CA PRO A 152 14.78 -28.66 -5.87
C PRO A 152 13.79 -27.81 -6.68
N ASN A 153 12.55 -27.64 -6.18
CA ASN A 153 11.45 -27.00 -6.90
C ASN A 153 10.91 -25.75 -6.19
N LEU A 154 11.67 -25.17 -5.26
CA LEU A 154 11.23 -24.00 -4.52
C LEU A 154 11.11 -22.79 -5.44
N GLU A 155 9.92 -22.20 -5.48
CA GLU A 155 9.56 -21.02 -6.30
C GLU A 155 9.39 -19.77 -5.43
N ILE A 156 8.89 -19.91 -4.20
CA ILE A 156 8.62 -18.79 -3.30
C ILE A 156 9.26 -19.06 -1.94
N LEU A 157 10.15 -18.16 -1.51
CA LEU A 157 10.73 -18.15 -0.18
C LEU A 157 10.45 -16.82 0.52
N ARG A 158 9.68 -16.87 1.61
CA ARG A 158 9.40 -15.71 2.46
C ARG A 158 9.95 -15.93 3.86
N ILE A 159 10.99 -15.19 4.20
CA ILE A 159 11.75 -15.26 5.45
C ILE A 159 11.87 -13.87 6.09
N ASN A 160 10.99 -12.94 5.74
CA ASN A 160 10.96 -11.59 6.27
C ASN A 160 10.58 -11.53 7.75
N ASN A 161 11.02 -10.50 8.48
CA ASN A 161 10.83 -10.37 9.93
C ASN A 161 11.44 -11.57 10.67
N ASN A 162 12.75 -11.73 10.55
CA ASN A 162 13.54 -12.70 11.31
C ASN A 162 14.80 -11.99 11.87
N LYS A 163 15.81 -12.74 12.31
CA LYS A 163 17.07 -12.24 12.85
C LYS A 163 18.26 -12.58 11.95
N ILE A 164 18.03 -12.77 10.66
CA ILE A 164 19.03 -13.23 9.69
C ILE A 164 20.06 -12.13 9.46
N LYS A 165 21.34 -12.45 9.69
CA LYS A 165 22.45 -11.50 9.53
C LYS A 165 23.23 -11.68 8.23
N ASN A 166 23.29 -12.91 7.73
CA ASN A 166 24.07 -13.28 6.56
C ASN A 166 23.29 -14.29 5.71
N VAL A 167 23.55 -14.26 4.40
CA VAL A 167 23.11 -15.30 3.48
C VAL A 167 24.33 -15.77 2.68
N GLY A 168 24.57 -17.08 2.71
CA GLY A 168 25.68 -17.70 2.01
C GLY A 168 25.48 -17.80 0.50
N GLN A 169 26.52 -18.27 -0.20
CA GLN A 169 26.52 -18.46 -1.66
C GLN A 169 25.54 -19.56 -2.10
N GLU A 170 25.09 -20.39 -1.17
CA GLU A 170 24.15 -21.49 -1.33
C GLU A 170 22.76 -20.99 -1.73
N LEU A 171 22.41 -19.72 -1.44
CA LEU A 171 21.15 -19.11 -1.91
C LEU A 171 20.97 -19.28 -3.42
N ALA A 172 22.05 -19.13 -4.19
CA ALA A 172 22.04 -19.26 -5.63
C ALA A 172 21.76 -20.68 -6.15
N TRP A 173 21.68 -21.69 -5.28
CA TRP A 173 21.29 -23.06 -5.65
C TRP A 173 19.78 -23.19 -5.90
N LEU A 174 18.98 -22.26 -5.40
CA LEU A 174 17.52 -22.21 -5.61
C LEU A 174 17.17 -21.74 -7.04
N LYS A 175 17.54 -22.51 -8.06
CA LYS A 175 17.39 -22.13 -9.49
C LYS A 175 15.97 -21.90 -9.96
N ASN A 176 14.98 -22.40 -9.21
CA ASN A 176 13.57 -22.24 -9.52
C ASN A 176 12.91 -21.04 -8.83
N LEU A 177 13.67 -20.30 -8.01
CA LEU A 177 13.12 -19.21 -7.20
C LEU A 177 12.60 -18.07 -8.08
N VAL A 178 11.34 -17.71 -7.85
CA VAL A 178 10.59 -16.63 -8.52
C VAL A 178 10.41 -15.45 -7.59
N GLU A 179 10.16 -15.71 -6.30
CA GLU A 179 10.03 -14.68 -5.26
C GLU A 179 10.95 -14.98 -4.08
N LEU A 180 11.78 -13.98 -3.72
CA LEU A 180 12.56 -13.96 -2.49
C LEU A 180 12.17 -12.73 -1.67
N ASN A 181 11.65 -12.97 -0.47
CA ASN A 181 11.41 -11.91 0.51
C ASN A 181 12.22 -12.19 1.78
N ILE A 182 13.27 -11.38 1.99
CA ILE A 182 14.14 -11.39 3.18
C ILE A 182 14.16 -10.01 3.87
N SER A 183 13.11 -9.22 3.65
CA SER A 183 12.96 -7.91 4.29
C SER A 183 12.89 -7.99 5.82
N ASN A 184 13.15 -6.90 6.53
CA ASN A 184 13.07 -6.82 7.99
C ASN A 184 13.96 -7.89 8.66
N ASN A 185 15.25 -7.83 8.36
CA ASN A 185 16.29 -8.68 8.92
C ASN A 185 17.51 -7.79 9.28
N SER A 186 18.69 -8.36 9.48
CA SER A 186 19.93 -7.62 9.76
C SER A 186 21.00 -7.92 8.72
N LEU A 187 20.60 -8.11 7.46
CA LEU A 187 21.50 -8.46 6.38
C LEU A 187 22.44 -7.30 6.02
N GLN A 188 23.74 -7.58 5.99
CA GLN A 188 24.76 -6.59 5.61
C GLN A 188 25.10 -6.59 4.12
N LYS A 189 24.99 -7.75 3.47
CA LYS A 189 25.24 -7.92 2.03
C LYS A 189 24.46 -9.10 1.47
N LEU A 190 24.20 -9.07 0.17
CA LEU A 190 23.78 -10.26 -0.59
C LEU A 190 25.00 -11.08 -1.02
N PRO A 191 24.85 -12.40 -1.28
CA PRO A 191 25.95 -13.22 -1.80
C PRO A 191 26.36 -12.80 -3.21
N ASP A 192 27.65 -12.90 -3.52
CA ASP A 192 28.22 -12.48 -4.80
C ASP A 192 27.63 -13.20 -6.02
N ASN A 193 27.04 -14.38 -5.83
CA ASN A 193 26.45 -15.17 -6.90
C ASN A 193 24.91 -15.06 -6.99
N VAL A 194 24.30 -14.06 -6.34
CA VAL A 194 22.82 -13.87 -6.35
C VAL A 194 22.25 -13.81 -7.77
N GLY A 195 23.01 -13.28 -8.73
CA GLY A 195 22.63 -13.22 -10.15
C GLY A 195 22.34 -14.58 -10.83
N LEU A 196 22.72 -15.69 -10.19
CA LEU A 196 22.40 -17.03 -10.70
C LEU A 196 20.94 -17.45 -10.46
N LEU A 197 20.14 -16.65 -9.74
CA LEU A 197 18.69 -16.82 -9.57
C LEU A 197 17.94 -16.30 -10.81
N ASN A 198 18.20 -16.90 -11.96
CA ASN A 198 17.76 -16.39 -13.27
C ASN A 198 16.25 -16.38 -13.51
N LYS A 199 15.44 -17.05 -12.69
CA LYS A 199 13.96 -17.01 -12.73
C LYS A 199 13.36 -15.98 -11.78
N LEU A 200 14.18 -15.28 -10.99
CA LEU A 200 13.70 -14.39 -9.95
C LEU A 200 13.01 -13.19 -10.57
N LYS A 201 11.73 -13.02 -10.22
CA LYS A 201 10.88 -11.91 -10.65
C LYS A 201 10.67 -10.88 -9.57
N LYS A 202 10.80 -11.28 -8.31
CA LYS A 202 10.53 -10.41 -7.16
C LYS A 202 11.61 -10.59 -6.09
N LEU A 203 12.28 -9.49 -5.79
CA LEU A 203 13.32 -9.42 -4.78
C LEU A 203 12.96 -8.32 -3.77
N ILE A 204 12.60 -8.74 -2.56
CA ILE A 204 12.30 -7.84 -1.45
C ILE A 204 13.39 -8.00 -0.38
N ILE A 205 14.24 -6.99 -0.27
CA ILE A 205 15.36 -6.91 0.67
C ILE A 205 15.27 -5.65 1.56
N SER A 206 14.12 -4.99 1.56
CA SER A 206 13.86 -3.77 2.35
C SER A 206 14.06 -3.97 3.85
N ASN A 207 14.36 -2.91 4.59
CA ASN A 207 14.57 -2.92 6.04
C ASN A 207 15.64 -3.93 6.47
N ASN A 208 16.85 -3.72 5.97
CA ASN A 208 18.07 -4.43 6.34
C ASN A 208 19.18 -3.39 6.60
N ILE A 209 20.42 -3.83 6.79
CA ILE A 209 21.58 -2.95 6.98
C ILE A 209 22.55 -3.04 5.79
N LEU A 210 22.01 -3.26 4.58
CA LEU A 210 22.80 -3.38 3.37
C LEU A 210 23.55 -2.07 3.10
N TYR A 211 24.85 -2.19 2.82
CA TYR A 211 25.69 -1.06 2.42
C TYR A 211 26.08 -1.13 0.93
N GLU A 212 26.00 -2.30 0.31
CA GLU A 212 26.25 -2.51 -1.13
C GLU A 212 25.40 -3.64 -1.71
N LEU A 213 25.28 -3.68 -3.04
CA LEU A 213 24.75 -4.82 -3.79
C LEU A 213 25.87 -5.42 -4.65
N PRO A 214 25.96 -6.76 -4.79
CA PRO A 214 26.95 -7.40 -5.66
C PRO A 214 26.69 -7.08 -7.13
N SER A 215 27.74 -7.03 -7.95
CA SER A 215 27.60 -6.74 -9.39
C SER A 215 26.73 -7.75 -10.14
N THR A 216 26.63 -9.00 -9.66
CA THR A 216 25.76 -10.02 -10.27
C THR A 216 24.27 -9.74 -10.11
N ILE A 217 23.87 -8.76 -9.29
CA ILE A 217 22.46 -8.33 -9.21
C ILE A 217 21.88 -7.97 -10.59
N GLY A 218 22.72 -7.43 -11.48
CA GLY A 218 22.35 -7.08 -12.85
C GLY A 218 22.05 -8.28 -13.74
N ASP A 219 22.41 -9.50 -13.33
CA ASP A 219 22.15 -10.72 -14.10
C ASP A 219 20.75 -11.32 -13.77
N LEU A 220 20.01 -10.73 -12.82
CA LEU A 220 18.60 -11.03 -12.53
C LEU A 220 17.67 -10.45 -13.62
N THR A 221 17.90 -10.82 -14.87
CA THR A 221 17.24 -10.22 -16.05
C THR A 221 15.73 -10.43 -16.13
N GLU A 222 15.16 -11.35 -15.35
CA GLU A 222 13.70 -11.56 -15.20
C GLU A 222 13.07 -10.70 -14.08
N LEU A 223 13.84 -9.90 -13.36
CA LEU A 223 13.36 -9.13 -12.22
C LEU A 223 12.34 -8.07 -12.66
N GLU A 224 11.14 -8.12 -12.07
CA GLU A 224 10.02 -7.22 -12.34
C GLU A 224 9.72 -6.29 -11.14
N ASP A 225 10.03 -6.72 -9.92
CA ASP A 225 9.72 -6.01 -8.68
C ASP A 225 10.92 -6.03 -7.74
N PHE A 226 11.52 -4.85 -7.52
CA PHE A 226 12.73 -4.70 -6.75
C PHE A 226 12.52 -3.72 -5.59
N GLN A 227 12.65 -4.23 -4.36
CA GLN A 227 12.39 -3.45 -3.14
C GLN A 227 13.61 -3.47 -2.22
N ILE A 228 14.22 -2.30 -2.06
CA ILE A 228 15.44 -2.07 -1.29
C ILE A 228 15.28 -0.97 -0.22
N SER A 229 14.06 -0.47 -0.01
CA SER A 229 13.77 0.61 0.94
C SER A 229 14.31 0.33 2.34
N TYR A 230 14.56 1.36 3.14
CA TYR A 230 15.01 1.25 4.53
C TYR A 230 16.34 0.48 4.68
N ASN A 231 17.24 0.59 3.71
CA ASN A 231 18.65 0.19 3.84
C ASN A 231 19.50 1.45 4.05
N LEU A 232 19.61 1.89 5.31
CA LEU A 232 20.14 3.20 5.69
C LEU A 232 21.64 3.40 5.47
N ASN A 233 22.37 2.37 5.03
CA ASN A 233 23.78 2.43 4.69
C ASN A 233 24.02 2.39 3.17
N MET A 234 22.97 2.23 2.37
CA MET A 234 23.05 2.08 0.92
C MET A 234 23.19 3.44 0.24
N ILE A 235 24.36 3.70 -0.36
CA ILE A 235 24.71 4.99 -0.98
C ILE A 235 24.68 4.96 -2.52
N GLU A 236 24.85 3.79 -3.14
CA GLU A 236 24.80 3.64 -4.59
C GLU A 236 24.31 2.24 -5.00
N MET A 237 23.99 2.07 -6.28
CA MET A 237 23.75 0.77 -6.90
C MET A 237 24.91 0.41 -7.85
N PRO A 238 25.26 -0.87 -8.03
CA PRO A 238 26.30 -1.27 -8.97
C PRO A 238 25.86 -1.01 -10.42
N ILE A 239 26.80 -0.63 -11.29
CA ILE A 239 26.55 -0.27 -12.70
C ILE A 239 25.78 -1.35 -13.47
N SER A 240 25.93 -2.61 -13.08
CA SER A 240 25.27 -3.77 -13.70
C SER A 240 23.73 -3.71 -13.63
N VAL A 241 23.15 -2.95 -12.69
CA VAL A 241 21.70 -2.72 -12.55
C VAL A 241 21.08 -2.15 -13.84
N ARG A 242 21.87 -1.50 -14.71
CA ARG A 242 21.47 -1.05 -16.05
C ARG A 242 20.92 -2.18 -16.93
N LYS A 243 21.30 -3.45 -16.68
CA LYS A 243 20.84 -4.62 -17.44
C LYS A 243 19.39 -5.02 -17.12
N LEU A 244 18.83 -4.56 -15.99
CA LEU A 244 17.51 -4.97 -15.48
C LEU A 244 16.37 -4.28 -16.24
N ASN A 245 16.11 -4.69 -17.47
CA ASN A 245 15.16 -4.03 -18.38
C ASN A 245 13.69 -4.44 -18.21
N LYS A 246 13.38 -5.40 -17.32
CA LYS A 246 12.00 -5.86 -17.03
C LYS A 246 11.38 -5.27 -15.77
N ILE A 247 12.10 -4.38 -15.08
CA ILE A 247 11.63 -3.77 -13.83
C ILE A 247 10.35 -2.97 -14.08
N LYS A 248 9.30 -3.31 -13.34
CA LYS A 248 7.98 -2.64 -13.35
C LYS A 248 7.75 -1.83 -12.08
N ARG A 249 8.32 -2.26 -10.95
CA ARG A 249 8.20 -1.58 -9.66
C ARG A 249 9.56 -1.46 -9.00
N PHE A 250 9.88 -0.26 -8.55
CA PHE A 250 11.11 0.01 -7.81
C PHE A 250 10.82 0.80 -6.53
N HIS A 251 11.22 0.24 -5.40
CA HIS A 251 11.11 0.86 -4.09
C HIS A 251 12.50 1.05 -3.48
N PHE A 252 12.90 2.29 -3.25
CA PHE A 252 14.17 2.64 -2.58
C PHE A 252 13.98 3.75 -1.56
N CYS A 253 12.85 3.73 -0.86
CA CYS A 253 12.46 4.71 0.13
C CYS A 253 13.42 4.71 1.33
N ASN A 254 13.70 5.86 1.94
CA ASN A 254 14.55 5.97 3.14
C ASN A 254 15.89 5.22 3.00
N THR A 255 16.70 5.63 2.03
CA THR A 255 18.07 5.16 1.76
C THR A 255 19.06 6.32 1.93
N LYS A 256 20.32 6.16 1.51
CA LYS A 256 21.32 7.23 1.50
C LYS A 256 21.70 7.68 0.08
N PHE A 257 20.88 7.36 -0.91
CA PHE A 257 21.09 7.87 -2.27
C PHE A 257 20.97 9.40 -2.27
N GLU A 258 22.02 10.07 -2.74
CA GLU A 258 22.05 11.54 -2.88
C GLU A 258 21.16 12.03 -4.03
N GLU A 259 20.93 11.17 -5.03
CA GLU A 259 20.08 11.44 -6.17
C GLU A 259 19.28 10.20 -6.58
N VAL A 260 18.26 10.39 -7.41
CA VAL A 260 17.62 9.26 -8.09
C VAL A 260 18.66 8.62 -9.03
N PRO A 261 19.01 7.33 -8.85
CA PRO A 261 20.17 6.75 -9.52
C PRO A 261 20.06 6.77 -11.05
N SER A 262 21.00 7.44 -11.73
CA SER A 262 21.03 7.53 -13.21
C SER A 262 21.09 6.17 -13.92
N LEU A 263 21.50 5.12 -13.21
CA LEU A 263 21.55 3.74 -13.70
C LEU A 263 20.18 3.18 -14.11
N ILE A 264 19.07 3.77 -13.64
CA ILE A 264 17.71 3.31 -13.95
C ILE A 264 17.14 3.94 -15.23
N GLU A 265 17.90 4.78 -15.95
CA GLU A 265 17.43 5.50 -17.14
C GLU A 265 16.86 4.59 -18.25
N ASN A 266 17.28 3.32 -18.30
CA ASN A 266 16.88 2.32 -19.29
C ASN A 266 15.74 1.40 -18.82
N TRP A 267 15.17 1.64 -17.63
CA TRP A 267 14.05 0.85 -17.11
C TRP A 267 12.73 1.29 -17.73
N THR A 268 12.64 1.22 -19.06
CA THR A 268 11.50 1.76 -19.83
C THR A 268 10.19 1.00 -19.60
N GLU A 269 10.24 -0.17 -18.96
CA GLU A 269 9.07 -0.94 -18.49
C GLU A 269 8.54 -0.49 -17.11
N LEU A 270 9.20 0.47 -16.45
CA LEU A 270 8.84 0.91 -15.10
C LEU A 270 7.45 1.54 -15.07
N LEU A 271 6.61 1.03 -14.16
CA LEU A 271 5.23 1.47 -13.94
C LEU A 271 5.10 2.29 -12.67
N GLU A 272 5.85 1.93 -11.62
CA GLU A 272 5.75 2.56 -10.31
C GLU A 272 7.13 2.80 -9.70
N LEU A 273 7.37 4.04 -9.29
CA LEU A 273 8.59 4.48 -8.64
C LEU A 273 8.27 5.02 -7.24
N TYR A 274 8.82 4.37 -6.22
CA TYR A 274 8.68 4.78 -4.83
C TYR A 274 10.04 5.21 -4.27
N LEU A 275 10.19 6.50 -4.01
CA LEU A 275 11.44 7.11 -3.52
C LEU A 275 11.22 8.00 -2.30
N TYR A 276 10.08 7.90 -1.64
CA TYR A 276 9.74 8.73 -0.49
C TYR A 276 10.72 8.55 0.69
N ASP A 277 10.71 9.52 1.61
CA ASP A 277 11.61 9.57 2.78
C ASP A 277 13.11 9.61 2.43
N ASN A 278 13.49 9.92 1.19
CA ASN A 278 14.89 10.18 0.81
C ASN A 278 15.19 11.67 0.90
N THR A 279 15.51 12.15 2.10
CA THR A 279 15.70 13.60 2.37
C THR A 279 16.95 14.19 1.72
N GLN A 280 17.82 13.37 1.13
CA GLN A 280 19.00 13.84 0.38
C GLN A 280 18.67 14.22 -1.05
N ILE A 281 17.57 13.70 -1.61
CA ILE A 281 17.19 13.93 -3.00
C ILE A 281 16.56 15.31 -3.13
N GLU A 282 17.27 16.20 -3.81
CA GLU A 282 16.85 17.60 -4.01
C GLU A 282 16.23 17.87 -5.39
N THR A 283 16.28 16.92 -6.32
CA THR A 283 15.70 17.07 -7.66
C THR A 283 15.22 15.75 -8.22
N LEU A 284 14.19 15.80 -9.07
CA LEU A 284 13.96 14.71 -10.02
C LEU A 284 14.91 14.89 -11.22
N PRO A 285 15.49 13.81 -11.78
CA PRO A 285 16.46 13.90 -12.86
C PRO A 285 15.77 13.97 -14.23
N THR A 286 16.41 14.60 -15.24
CA THR A 286 15.84 14.76 -16.59
C THR A 286 15.52 13.43 -17.27
N PHE A 287 16.31 12.38 -17.04
CA PHE A 287 16.05 11.05 -17.60
C PHE A 287 14.72 10.44 -17.16
N ILE A 288 14.05 10.98 -16.12
CA ILE A 288 12.73 10.50 -15.69
C ILE A 288 11.75 10.51 -16.88
N GLY A 289 11.88 11.47 -17.80
CA GLY A 289 11.03 11.56 -18.99
C GLY A 289 11.20 10.40 -19.98
N ASN A 290 12.26 9.59 -19.87
CA ASN A 290 12.45 8.37 -20.66
C ASN A 290 11.54 7.23 -20.18
N LEU A 291 11.09 7.28 -18.93
CA LEU A 291 10.31 6.23 -18.28
C LEU A 291 8.81 6.38 -18.58
N THR A 292 8.48 6.49 -19.88
CA THR A 292 7.15 6.88 -20.40
C THR A 292 5.99 5.96 -20.01
N LYS A 293 6.27 4.74 -19.52
CA LYS A 293 5.26 3.81 -18.98
C LYS A 293 4.89 4.07 -17.52
N LEU A 294 5.58 4.99 -16.83
CA LEU A 294 5.29 5.34 -15.45
C LEU A 294 3.83 5.78 -15.28
N LYS A 295 3.20 5.18 -14.27
CA LYS A 295 1.83 5.47 -13.82
C LYS A 295 1.79 6.10 -12.44
N ARG A 296 2.82 5.86 -11.62
CA ARG A 296 2.90 6.37 -10.26
C ARG A 296 4.32 6.78 -9.90
N ILE A 297 4.45 7.98 -9.34
CA ILE A 297 5.66 8.45 -8.66
C ILE A 297 5.26 8.86 -7.23
N GLU A 298 5.84 8.18 -6.24
CA GLU A 298 5.74 8.54 -4.82
C GLU A 298 7.08 9.13 -4.36
N ALA A 299 7.15 10.45 -4.29
CA ALA A 299 8.34 11.24 -3.94
C ALA A 299 8.08 12.15 -2.73
N ASN A 300 7.24 11.69 -1.81
CA ASN A 300 6.94 12.45 -0.61
C ASN A 300 8.08 12.47 0.41
N ASN A 301 8.15 13.53 1.22
CA ASN A 301 9.14 13.66 2.29
C ASN A 301 10.59 13.50 1.78
N CYS A 302 10.84 14.07 0.60
CA CYS A 302 12.18 14.31 0.08
C CYS A 302 12.54 15.79 0.33
N SER A 303 13.67 16.25 -0.20
CA SER A 303 14.04 17.67 -0.17
C SER A 303 13.95 18.30 -1.56
N ILE A 304 13.00 17.84 -2.39
CA ILE A 304 12.93 18.20 -3.81
C ILE A 304 12.62 19.69 -3.94
N LYS A 305 13.50 20.40 -4.64
CA LYS A 305 13.42 21.82 -4.96
C LYS A 305 13.07 22.07 -6.42
N THR A 306 13.43 21.15 -7.32
CA THR A 306 13.23 21.31 -8.77
C THR A 306 12.66 20.06 -9.42
N ILE A 307 11.79 20.27 -10.41
CA ILE A 307 11.23 19.23 -11.26
C ILE A 307 11.64 19.55 -12.71
N PRO A 308 12.19 18.59 -13.46
CA PRO A 308 12.68 18.84 -14.83
C PRO A 308 11.52 18.94 -15.82
N ASP A 309 11.71 19.71 -16.91
CA ASP A 309 10.71 19.86 -17.99
C ASP A 309 10.33 18.49 -18.60
N GLU A 310 11.26 17.53 -18.62
CA GLU A 310 11.04 16.18 -19.14
C GLU A 310 9.96 15.38 -18.39
N ILE A 311 9.53 15.82 -17.21
CA ILE A 311 8.38 15.22 -16.50
C ILE A 311 7.13 15.20 -17.37
N GLY A 312 6.95 16.20 -18.25
CA GLY A 312 5.81 16.28 -19.17
C GLY A 312 5.77 15.16 -20.22
N ASN A 313 6.84 14.40 -20.39
CA ASN A 313 6.86 13.21 -21.27
C ASN A 313 6.08 12.03 -20.65
N LEU A 314 5.81 12.06 -19.34
CA LEU A 314 5.13 11.00 -18.60
C LEU A 314 3.61 11.04 -18.80
N THR A 315 3.17 10.99 -20.06
CA THR A 315 1.75 11.10 -20.43
C THR A 315 0.87 9.97 -19.88
N ASN A 316 1.45 8.84 -19.43
CA ASN A 316 0.74 7.75 -18.76
C ASN A 316 0.64 7.91 -17.23
N LEU A 317 1.21 8.97 -16.66
CA LEU A 317 1.24 9.19 -15.21
C LEU A 317 -0.18 9.43 -14.69
N VAL A 318 -0.56 8.69 -13.66
CA VAL A 318 -1.89 8.72 -13.03
C VAL A 318 -1.82 9.39 -11.65
N ILE A 319 -0.72 9.16 -10.93
CA ILE A 319 -0.50 9.64 -9.56
C ILE A 319 0.89 10.25 -9.46
N LEU A 320 0.95 11.49 -9.00
CA LEU A 320 2.18 12.20 -8.65
C LEU A 320 2.06 12.73 -7.23
N ASN A 321 2.83 12.14 -6.32
CA ASN A 321 2.91 12.58 -4.94
C ASN A 321 4.25 13.25 -4.67
N LEU A 322 4.19 14.55 -4.42
CA LEU A 322 5.32 15.44 -4.13
C LEU A 322 5.12 16.16 -2.80
N ASN A 323 4.28 15.62 -1.91
CA ASN A 323 4.02 16.27 -0.64
C ASN A 323 5.25 16.27 0.28
N HIS A 324 5.31 17.20 1.23
CA HIS A 324 6.46 17.34 2.14
C HIS A 324 7.79 17.48 1.39
N ASN A 325 7.91 18.49 0.53
CA ASN A 325 9.13 18.83 -0.19
C ASN A 325 9.45 20.32 -0.05
N GLU A 326 10.40 20.82 -0.83
CA GLU A 326 10.81 22.22 -0.84
C GLU A 326 10.40 22.96 -2.14
N LEU A 327 9.33 22.51 -2.80
CA LEU A 327 8.88 23.08 -4.06
C LEU A 327 8.39 24.52 -3.87
N SER A 328 8.81 25.39 -4.79
CA SER A 328 8.31 26.75 -4.97
C SER A 328 7.44 26.83 -6.23
N SER A 329 6.82 27.98 -6.49
CA SER A 329 6.02 28.19 -7.70
C SER A 329 6.83 27.95 -9.00
N PHE A 330 8.12 28.29 -9.01
CA PHE A 330 9.02 28.11 -10.17
C PHE A 330 9.49 26.67 -10.35
N SER A 331 9.22 25.80 -9.38
CA SER A 331 9.63 24.40 -9.41
C SER A 331 8.72 23.54 -10.28
N ILE A 332 7.54 24.05 -10.67
CA ILE A 332 6.54 23.37 -11.48
C ILE A 332 6.72 23.84 -12.95
N PRO A 333 7.29 22.99 -13.83
CA PRO A 333 7.56 23.37 -15.22
C PRO A 333 6.29 23.47 -16.08
N SER A 334 6.38 24.26 -17.15
CA SER A 334 5.28 24.46 -18.11
C SER A 334 4.80 23.15 -18.74
N SER A 335 5.67 22.15 -18.82
CA SER A 335 5.37 20.82 -19.37
C SER A 335 4.40 20.00 -18.51
N PHE A 336 4.08 20.41 -17.28
CA PHE A 336 3.06 19.75 -16.44
C PHE A 336 1.70 19.65 -17.15
N GLN A 337 1.37 20.61 -18.01
CA GLN A 337 0.14 20.59 -18.81
C GLN A 337 -0.01 19.31 -19.67
N ASN A 338 1.11 18.64 -19.98
CA ASN A 338 1.12 17.43 -20.82
C ASN A 338 0.75 16.16 -20.05
N LEU A 339 0.65 16.20 -18.72
CA LEU A 339 0.28 15.07 -17.85
C LEU A 339 -1.23 14.75 -17.93
N SER A 340 -1.70 14.51 -19.15
CA SER A 340 -3.12 14.40 -19.51
C SER A 340 -3.87 13.25 -18.83
N ASN A 341 -3.19 12.20 -18.38
CA ASN A 341 -3.82 11.08 -17.64
C ASN A 341 -3.75 11.23 -16.11
N LEU A 342 -3.17 12.32 -15.59
CA LEU A 342 -3.01 12.48 -14.15
C LEU A 342 -4.37 12.68 -13.48
N THR A 343 -4.62 11.88 -12.45
CA THR A 343 -5.88 11.92 -11.68
C THR A 343 -5.66 12.39 -10.26
N ARG A 344 -4.44 12.26 -9.72
CA ARG A 344 -4.09 12.67 -8.35
C ARG A 344 -2.78 13.41 -8.33
N LEU A 345 -2.82 14.63 -7.80
CA LEU A 345 -1.66 15.49 -7.60
C LEU A 345 -1.61 15.96 -6.15
N TYR A 346 -0.55 15.57 -5.44
CA TYR A 346 -0.31 15.97 -4.06
C TYR A 346 0.91 16.88 -3.98
N LEU A 347 0.67 18.15 -3.67
CA LEU A 347 1.66 19.23 -3.52
C LEU A 347 1.65 19.83 -2.11
N ASN A 348 0.93 19.21 -1.17
CA ASN A 348 0.79 19.73 0.19
C ASN A 348 2.10 19.71 0.97
N ASN A 349 2.25 20.60 1.95
CA ASN A 349 3.49 20.78 2.73
C ASN A 349 4.70 21.10 1.84
N ASN A 350 4.58 22.15 1.03
CA ASN A 350 5.66 22.71 0.22
C ASN A 350 5.81 24.23 0.51
N LYS A 351 6.53 24.95 -0.35
CA LYS A 351 6.76 26.40 -0.26
C LYS A 351 6.10 27.15 -1.43
N ILE A 352 5.02 26.61 -2.00
CA ILE A 352 4.38 27.17 -3.20
C ILE A 352 3.61 28.43 -2.85
N GLU A 353 3.81 29.51 -3.61
CA GLU A 353 3.10 30.79 -3.43
C GLU A 353 2.04 31.01 -4.52
N VAL A 354 2.26 30.47 -5.71
CA VAL A 354 1.40 30.55 -6.88
C VAL A 354 1.25 29.16 -7.45
N ILE A 355 -0.01 28.74 -7.63
CA ILE A 355 -0.31 27.55 -8.43
C ILE A 355 -0.24 27.96 -9.91
N PRO A 356 0.64 27.37 -10.73
CA PRO A 356 0.71 27.72 -12.15
C PRO A 356 -0.56 27.33 -12.93
N GLU A 357 -0.90 28.09 -13.96
CA GLU A 357 -2.09 27.84 -14.81
C GLU A 357 -2.01 26.49 -15.55
N GLU A 358 -0.80 25.96 -15.75
CA GLU A 358 -0.56 24.66 -16.38
C GLU A 358 -1.20 23.50 -15.63
N ILE A 359 -1.33 23.59 -14.29
CA ILE A 359 -2.07 22.59 -13.50
C ILE A 359 -3.54 22.55 -13.93
N CYS A 360 -4.10 23.68 -14.33
CA CYS A 360 -5.51 23.79 -14.75
C CYS A 360 -5.78 23.16 -16.13
N GLN A 361 -4.73 22.80 -16.87
CA GLN A 361 -4.86 22.08 -18.16
C GLN A 361 -5.01 20.57 -18.00
N MET A 362 -4.76 20.04 -16.81
CA MET A 362 -4.86 18.61 -16.50
C MET A 362 -6.31 18.20 -16.22
N THR A 363 -7.15 18.23 -17.24
CA THR A 363 -8.62 18.09 -17.13
C THR A 363 -9.12 16.75 -16.56
N ASN A 364 -8.27 15.71 -16.51
CA ASN A 364 -8.59 14.42 -15.87
C ASN A 364 -8.31 14.39 -14.36
N LEU A 365 -7.81 15.48 -13.77
CA LEU A 365 -7.51 15.56 -12.36
C LEU A 365 -8.78 15.41 -11.51
N LYS A 366 -8.72 14.54 -10.51
CA LYS A 366 -9.81 14.23 -9.58
C LYS A 366 -9.49 14.69 -8.16
N ASP A 367 -8.26 14.48 -7.72
CA ASP A 367 -7.79 14.87 -6.39
C ASP A 367 -6.62 15.85 -6.54
N LEU A 368 -6.78 17.06 -6.00
CA LEU A 368 -5.72 18.06 -5.88
C LEU A 368 -5.55 18.47 -4.41
N ASP A 369 -4.36 18.26 -3.86
CA ASP A 369 -4.00 18.75 -2.52
C ASP A 369 -2.83 19.74 -2.61
N ILE A 370 -3.12 21.00 -2.27
CA ILE A 370 -2.17 22.12 -2.17
C ILE A 370 -2.10 22.66 -0.74
N SER A 371 -2.63 21.92 0.24
CA SER A 371 -2.70 22.36 1.64
C SER A 371 -1.32 22.59 2.25
N ASN A 372 -1.22 23.44 3.28
CA ASN A 372 0.05 23.74 3.96
C ASN A 372 1.13 24.27 2.99
N ASN A 373 0.78 25.33 2.25
CA ASN A 373 1.68 26.08 1.38
C ASN A 373 1.58 27.58 1.71
N ASN A 374 2.11 28.43 0.84
CA ASN A 374 2.03 29.90 0.93
C ASN A 374 1.10 30.49 -0.14
N VAL A 375 0.15 29.71 -0.68
CA VAL A 375 -0.68 30.11 -1.82
C VAL A 375 -1.56 31.30 -1.46
N TYR A 376 -1.50 32.40 -2.23
CA TYR A 376 -2.31 33.61 -1.97
C TYR A 376 -3.59 33.71 -2.82
N SER A 377 -3.67 32.99 -3.94
CA SER A 377 -4.88 32.87 -4.76
C SER A 377 -4.92 31.54 -5.52
N LEU A 378 -6.12 31.07 -5.84
CA LEU A 378 -6.28 30.01 -6.84
C LEU A 378 -6.22 30.62 -8.26
N PRO A 379 -5.77 29.88 -9.29
CA PRO A 379 -5.73 30.38 -10.66
C PRO A 379 -7.14 30.67 -11.21
N GLU A 380 -7.28 31.71 -12.03
CA GLU A 380 -8.57 32.03 -12.70
C GLU A 380 -9.10 30.87 -13.55
N ASP A 381 -8.21 30.00 -14.03
CA ASP A 381 -8.55 28.82 -14.82
C ASP A 381 -8.86 27.56 -14.01
N ILE A 382 -8.92 27.62 -12.67
CA ILE A 382 -9.19 26.43 -11.83
C ILE A 382 -10.46 25.68 -12.26
N GLY A 383 -11.46 26.40 -12.77
CA GLY A 383 -12.70 25.83 -13.32
C GLY A 383 -12.53 24.91 -14.55
N ASN A 384 -11.35 24.86 -15.17
CA ASN A 384 -11.04 23.94 -16.27
C ASN A 384 -10.86 22.49 -15.78
N LEU A 385 -10.64 22.28 -14.48
CA LEU A 385 -10.54 20.96 -13.86
C LEU A 385 -11.92 20.30 -13.68
N ILE A 386 -12.68 20.15 -14.77
CA ILE A 386 -14.09 19.75 -14.77
C ILE A 386 -14.35 18.36 -14.11
N ASN A 387 -13.33 17.51 -14.00
CA ASN A 387 -13.41 16.21 -13.34
C ASN A 387 -12.97 16.22 -11.87
N LEU A 388 -12.64 17.39 -11.30
CA LEU A 388 -12.15 17.49 -9.93
C LEU A 388 -13.25 17.10 -8.94
N GLU A 389 -12.95 16.13 -8.10
CA GLU A 389 -13.82 15.59 -7.06
C GLU A 389 -13.42 16.11 -5.67
N LYS A 390 -12.13 16.39 -5.46
CA LYS A 390 -11.58 16.89 -4.19
C LYS A 390 -10.54 17.98 -4.42
N LEU A 391 -10.74 19.12 -3.76
CA LEU A 391 -9.78 20.21 -3.69
C LEU A 391 -9.46 20.50 -2.22
N LEU A 392 -8.22 20.20 -1.82
CA LEU A 392 -7.70 20.49 -0.49
C LEU A 392 -6.71 21.66 -0.57
N ALA A 393 -7.06 22.78 0.05
CA ALA A 393 -6.26 24.00 0.07
C ALA A 393 -6.19 24.63 1.46
N ASN A 394 -6.30 23.79 2.50
CA ASN A 394 -6.22 24.19 3.90
C ASN A 394 -4.86 24.82 4.23
N ASN A 395 -4.83 25.72 5.20
CA ASN A 395 -3.59 26.30 5.75
C ASN A 395 -2.72 26.94 4.65
N ASN A 396 -3.26 27.96 4.00
CA ASN A 396 -2.61 28.77 2.98
C ASN A 396 -2.85 30.27 3.28
N LYS A 397 -2.57 31.14 2.32
CA LYS A 397 -2.78 32.60 2.41
C LYS A 397 -3.88 33.07 1.45
N ILE A 398 -4.79 32.18 1.03
CA ILE A 398 -5.76 32.47 -0.03
C ILE A 398 -6.69 33.60 0.41
N GLU A 399 -6.72 34.70 -0.35
CA GLU A 399 -7.53 35.89 -0.04
C GLU A 399 -8.87 35.91 -0.78
N SER A 400 -8.91 35.31 -1.97
CA SER A 400 -10.10 35.22 -2.82
C SER A 400 -10.17 33.88 -3.57
N ILE A 401 -11.38 33.52 -3.99
CA ILE A 401 -11.67 32.38 -4.86
C ILE A 401 -12.19 32.94 -6.19
N PRO A 402 -11.66 32.51 -7.34
CA PRO A 402 -12.11 32.99 -8.65
C PRO A 402 -13.52 32.52 -8.98
N GLU A 403 -14.24 33.27 -9.81
CA GLU A 403 -15.62 32.93 -10.25
C GLU A 403 -15.66 31.58 -10.96
N SER A 404 -14.57 31.18 -11.63
CA SER A 404 -14.47 29.92 -12.36
C SER A 404 -14.64 28.68 -11.48
N ILE A 405 -14.52 28.79 -10.14
CA ILE A 405 -14.76 27.68 -9.20
C ILE A 405 -16.14 27.04 -9.42
N GLY A 406 -17.15 27.84 -9.81
CA GLY A 406 -18.51 27.34 -10.05
C GLY A 406 -18.61 26.33 -11.20
N LYS A 407 -17.60 26.24 -12.07
CA LYS A 407 -17.55 25.26 -13.16
C LYS A 407 -17.22 23.84 -12.66
N LEU A 408 -16.71 23.68 -11.44
CA LEU A 408 -16.30 22.40 -10.86
C LEU A 408 -17.52 21.57 -10.40
N CYS A 409 -18.39 21.22 -11.35
CA CYS A 409 -19.67 20.58 -11.07
C CYS A 409 -19.53 19.19 -10.43
N ASN A 410 -18.39 18.52 -10.55
CA ASN A 410 -18.12 17.21 -9.94
C ASN A 410 -17.52 17.30 -8.53
N LEU A 411 -17.21 18.51 -8.04
CA LEU A 411 -16.53 18.71 -6.77
C LEU A 411 -17.41 18.24 -5.61
N ALA A 412 -16.93 17.26 -4.85
CA ALA A 412 -17.62 16.68 -3.72
C ALA A 412 -17.04 17.15 -2.38
N SER A 413 -15.76 17.53 -2.35
CA SER A 413 -15.06 18.00 -1.15
C SER A 413 -14.24 19.24 -1.46
N LEU A 414 -14.48 20.32 -0.72
CA LEU A 414 -13.72 21.57 -0.82
C LEU A 414 -13.29 22.01 0.58
N GLU A 415 -11.98 22.06 0.78
CA GLU A 415 -11.37 22.30 2.08
C GLU A 415 -10.48 23.55 1.99
N LEU A 416 -10.95 24.65 2.59
CA LEU A 416 -10.37 26.00 2.51
C LEU A 416 -10.07 26.57 3.91
N SER A 417 -10.03 25.72 4.94
CA SER A 417 -9.80 26.16 6.31
C SER A 417 -8.44 26.83 6.49
N LYS A 418 -8.32 27.75 7.45
CA LYS A 418 -7.06 28.46 7.78
C LYS A 418 -6.49 29.20 6.57
N ASN A 419 -7.29 30.09 6.00
CA ASN A 419 -6.91 30.99 4.91
C ASN A 419 -7.22 32.44 5.29
N SER A 420 -7.17 33.37 4.34
CA SER A 420 -7.51 34.79 4.53
C SER A 420 -8.75 35.22 3.76
N LEU A 421 -9.65 34.29 3.43
CA LEU A 421 -10.85 34.56 2.64
C LEU A 421 -11.74 35.59 3.32
N SER A 422 -12.07 36.67 2.62
CA SER A 422 -12.97 37.73 3.11
C SER A 422 -14.41 37.58 2.62
N SER A 423 -14.58 36.90 1.49
CA SER A 423 -15.88 36.64 0.84
C SER A 423 -15.79 35.41 -0.06
N MET A 424 -16.94 34.96 -0.58
CA MET A 424 -17.03 33.90 -1.58
C MET A 424 -17.78 34.42 -2.81
N PRO A 425 -17.37 34.05 -4.05
CA PRO A 425 -18.08 34.44 -5.26
C PRO A 425 -19.49 33.85 -5.30
N LYS A 426 -20.42 34.45 -6.05
CA LYS A 426 -21.80 33.93 -6.17
C LYS A 426 -21.81 32.57 -6.89
N GLU A 427 -20.90 32.37 -7.84
CA GLU A 427 -20.65 31.14 -8.61
C GLU A 427 -20.29 29.96 -7.71
N PHE A 428 -19.85 30.22 -6.48
CA PHE A 428 -19.64 29.17 -5.47
C PHE A 428 -20.90 28.32 -5.23
N CYS A 429 -22.09 28.89 -5.46
CA CYS A 429 -23.37 28.20 -5.31
C CYS A 429 -23.67 27.23 -6.46
N ASP A 430 -22.86 27.22 -7.53
CA ASP A 430 -23.00 26.31 -8.67
C ASP A 430 -22.34 24.95 -8.42
N LEU A 431 -21.66 24.77 -7.28
CA LEU A 431 -21.04 23.52 -6.83
C LEU A 431 -22.09 22.49 -6.34
N VAL A 432 -23.05 22.14 -7.20
CA VAL A 432 -24.27 21.39 -6.84
C VAL A 432 -24.01 19.97 -6.29
N ASN A 433 -22.85 19.38 -6.54
CA ASN A 433 -22.47 18.06 -6.02
C ASN A 433 -21.65 18.12 -4.73
N LEU A 434 -21.40 19.30 -4.17
CA LEU A 434 -20.58 19.48 -2.98
C LEU A 434 -21.23 18.83 -1.76
N ARG A 435 -20.47 17.98 -1.06
CA ARG A 435 -20.90 17.24 0.13
C ARG A 435 -20.19 17.69 1.40
N GLN A 436 -18.94 18.12 1.27
CA GLN A 436 -18.09 18.56 2.36
C GLN A 436 -17.49 19.92 2.02
N LEU A 437 -17.68 20.87 2.93
CA LEU A 437 -17.14 22.21 2.83
C LEU A 437 -16.56 22.64 4.17
N ASP A 438 -15.27 22.95 4.19
CA ASP A 438 -14.64 23.59 5.34
C ASP A 438 -14.11 24.98 4.94
N ILE A 439 -14.69 26.02 5.53
CA ILE A 439 -14.24 27.43 5.40
C ILE A 439 -13.81 28.00 6.74
N SER A 440 -13.57 27.16 7.75
CA SER A 440 -13.24 27.61 9.10
C SER A 440 -11.91 28.34 9.18
N TYR A 441 -11.70 29.17 10.20
CA TYR A 441 -10.46 29.95 10.37
C TYR A 441 -10.17 30.84 9.15
N ASN A 442 -11.14 31.65 8.76
CA ASN A 442 -11.03 32.63 7.66
C ASN A 442 -11.49 34.02 8.14
N LYS A 443 -11.66 34.96 7.21
CA LYS A 443 -12.11 36.33 7.47
C LYS A 443 -13.49 36.60 6.85
N ILE A 444 -14.31 35.57 6.68
CA ILE A 444 -15.61 35.69 6.00
C ILE A 444 -16.61 36.38 6.91
N MET A 445 -17.31 37.37 6.36
CA MET A 445 -18.34 38.13 7.08
C MET A 445 -19.77 37.68 6.76
N ASP A 446 -20.00 37.11 5.58
CA ASP A 446 -21.32 36.73 5.07
C ASP A 446 -21.21 35.56 4.08
N LEU A 447 -22.30 34.84 3.86
CA LEU A 447 -22.39 33.78 2.84
C LEU A 447 -23.15 34.30 1.60
N PRO A 448 -22.86 33.79 0.39
CA PRO A 448 -23.61 34.10 -0.81
C PRO A 448 -25.12 33.84 -0.65
N GLU A 449 -25.96 34.69 -1.23
CA GLU A 449 -27.42 34.59 -1.07
C GLU A 449 -28.00 33.23 -1.51
N ASP A 450 -27.34 32.59 -2.48
CA ASP A 450 -27.75 31.31 -3.07
C ASP A 450 -27.07 30.08 -2.44
N ILE A 451 -26.43 30.22 -1.26
CA ILE A 451 -25.77 29.10 -0.58
C ILE A 451 -26.72 27.91 -0.29
N TYR A 452 -28.03 28.17 -0.21
CA TYR A 452 -29.06 27.14 -0.07
C TYR A 452 -29.17 26.20 -1.29
N MET A 453 -28.57 26.55 -2.43
CA MET A 453 -28.50 25.70 -3.63
C MET A 453 -27.55 24.51 -3.47
N LEU A 454 -26.64 24.54 -2.50
CA LEU A 454 -25.72 23.43 -2.19
C LEU A 454 -26.43 22.31 -1.41
N ALA A 455 -27.54 21.81 -1.94
CA ALA A 455 -28.48 20.90 -1.26
C ALA A 455 -27.88 19.54 -0.85
N ASN A 456 -26.73 19.17 -1.44
CA ASN A 456 -26.02 17.92 -1.14
C ASN A 456 -25.01 18.03 0.00
N LEU A 457 -24.83 19.22 0.60
CA LEU A 457 -23.93 19.39 1.74
C LEU A 457 -24.38 18.52 2.92
N THR A 458 -23.41 17.78 3.46
CA THR A 458 -23.56 16.95 4.67
C THR A 458 -22.67 17.44 5.79
N LEU A 459 -21.57 18.10 5.45
CA LEU A 459 -20.63 18.73 6.37
C LEU A 459 -20.36 20.16 5.88
N PHE A 460 -20.61 21.14 6.74
CA PHE A 460 -20.27 22.53 6.48
C PHE A 460 -19.68 23.17 7.74
N ASN A 461 -18.35 23.34 7.76
CA ASN A 461 -17.64 23.94 8.88
C ASN A 461 -17.38 25.44 8.62
N THR A 462 -18.00 26.29 9.44
CA THR A 462 -17.98 27.76 9.34
C THR A 462 -17.29 28.42 10.53
N LYS A 463 -16.67 27.64 11.42
CA LYS A 463 -16.10 28.12 12.68
C LYS A 463 -15.02 29.16 12.46
N ASP A 464 -14.80 30.01 13.47
CA ASP A 464 -13.65 30.93 13.49
C ASP A 464 -13.55 31.82 12.25
N ASN A 465 -14.65 32.49 11.93
CA ASN A 465 -14.77 33.55 10.93
C ASN A 465 -15.29 34.83 11.58
N VAL A 466 -15.25 35.97 10.87
CA VAL A 466 -15.70 37.27 11.39
C VAL A 466 -17.13 37.60 10.97
N TRP A 467 -18.06 36.68 11.23
CA TRP A 467 -19.46 36.80 10.80
C TRP A 467 -20.12 38.08 11.30
N LYS A 468 -20.95 38.70 10.46
CA LYS A 468 -21.80 39.81 10.88
C LYS A 468 -22.70 39.40 12.07
N PRO A 469 -23.07 40.31 12.97
CA PRO A 469 -23.86 40.00 14.17
C PRO A 469 -25.21 39.31 13.89
N ASP A 470 -25.83 39.60 12.75
CA ASP A 470 -27.08 38.98 12.29
C ASP A 470 -26.88 37.58 11.69
N ILE A 471 -25.71 37.30 11.13
CA ILE A 471 -25.34 36.00 10.54
C ILE A 471 -24.76 35.03 11.59
N GLN A 472 -24.02 35.53 12.58
CA GLN A 472 -23.33 34.73 13.60
C GLN A 472 -24.22 33.67 14.29
N PRO A 473 -25.45 33.97 14.75
CA PRO A 473 -26.30 32.95 15.39
C PRO A 473 -26.72 31.83 14.43
N ILE A 474 -26.90 32.16 13.14
CA ILE A 474 -27.36 31.22 12.12
C ILE A 474 -26.26 30.20 11.81
N VAL A 475 -25.04 30.68 11.57
CA VAL A 475 -23.89 29.81 11.29
C VAL A 475 -23.49 28.98 12.52
N THR A 476 -23.63 29.54 13.73
CA THR A 476 -23.35 28.81 15.00
C THR A 476 -24.33 27.65 15.22
N ALA A 477 -25.58 27.81 14.78
CA ALA A 477 -26.60 26.75 14.85
C ALA A 477 -26.38 25.62 13.81
N GLY A 478 -25.43 25.78 12.89
CA GLY A 478 -24.97 24.74 11.96
C GLY A 478 -25.74 24.67 10.64
N LEU A 479 -25.36 23.68 9.83
CA LEU A 479 -25.76 23.53 8.43
C LEU A 479 -27.26 23.70 8.17
N GLN A 480 -28.13 22.99 8.90
CA GLN A 480 -29.58 23.05 8.65
C GLN A 480 -30.16 24.45 8.88
N SER A 481 -29.64 25.18 9.87
CA SER A 481 -30.05 26.56 10.18
C SER A 481 -29.65 27.50 9.04
N ILE A 482 -28.42 27.38 8.56
CA ILE A 482 -27.90 28.14 7.40
C ILE A 482 -28.81 27.91 6.18
N MET A 483 -29.01 26.65 5.80
CA MET A 483 -29.81 26.31 4.61
C MET A 483 -31.24 26.84 4.71
N ASN A 484 -31.90 26.66 5.86
CA ASN A 484 -33.26 27.14 6.06
C ASN A 484 -33.34 28.68 6.01
N HIS A 485 -32.38 29.38 6.62
CA HIS A 485 -32.36 30.83 6.65
C HIS A 485 -32.25 31.43 5.24
N TYR A 486 -31.24 31.02 4.47
CA TYR A 486 -31.01 31.55 3.13
C TYR A 486 -32.13 31.12 2.15
N LYS A 487 -32.67 29.90 2.29
CA LYS A 487 -33.86 29.46 1.53
C LYS A 487 -35.07 30.35 1.80
N GLN A 488 -35.35 30.70 3.06
CA GLN A 488 -36.45 31.60 3.40
C GLN A 488 -36.24 33.03 2.89
N GLN A 489 -35.01 33.55 2.94
CA GLN A 489 -34.68 34.85 2.36
C GLN A 489 -34.95 34.88 0.85
N ALA A 490 -34.54 33.82 0.13
CA ALA A 490 -34.78 33.68 -1.30
C ALA A 490 -36.28 33.67 -1.64
N ILE A 491 -37.12 32.96 -0.86
CA ILE A 491 -38.58 32.96 -1.02
C ILE A 491 -39.15 34.36 -0.82
N LYS A 492 -38.72 35.08 0.23
CA LYS A 492 -39.16 36.46 0.51
C LYS A 492 -38.81 37.43 -0.62
N LYS A 493 -37.68 37.21 -1.30
CA LYS A 493 -37.25 37.97 -2.48
C LYS A 493 -37.94 37.53 -3.80
N GLY A 494 -38.88 36.59 -3.73
CA GLY A 494 -39.66 36.15 -4.90
C GLY A 494 -38.97 35.11 -5.79
N LYS A 495 -37.86 34.49 -5.35
CA LYS A 495 -37.23 33.40 -6.10
C LYS A 495 -38.12 32.14 -6.02
N LYS A 496 -38.46 31.55 -7.18
CA LYS A 496 -39.19 30.27 -7.25
C LYS A 496 -38.24 29.13 -6.89
N ILE A 497 -38.40 28.54 -5.71
CA ILE A 497 -37.59 27.40 -5.28
C ILE A 497 -38.31 26.10 -5.69
N LYS A 498 -37.69 25.31 -6.57
CA LYS A 498 -38.17 23.95 -6.86
C LYS A 498 -37.78 23.07 -5.66
N ASN A 499 -38.75 22.31 -5.16
CA ASN A 499 -38.58 21.39 -4.01
C ASN A 499 -37.60 20.27 -4.31
#